data_AF-A0A7W3LVU3-F1
#
_entry.id   AF-A0A7W3LVU3-F1
#
_cell.length_a   1.000
_cell.length_b   1.000
_cell.length_c   1.000
_cell.angle_alpha   90.00
_cell.angle_beta   90.00
_cell.angle_gamma   90.00
#
_symmetry.space_group_name_H-M   'P 1'
#
loop_
_entity.id
_entity.type
_entity.pdbx_description
1 polymer ?
#
loop_
_entity_poly.entity_id
_entity_poly.type
_entity_poly.pdbx_seq_one_letter_code
_entity_poly.pdbx_strand_id
1 'polypeptide(L)'
;MALSRAERRTLDEIARRVAAEDPEYARRLSAFGGHEAGALGLPARRSLLPVVLVGVLLAASFAAFAVATARRDGGEPARRAPHVLLRP
;
A
#
# COMPACT_ATOMS: atom_id res chain seq x y z
N MET A 1 -24.45 8.08 -1.23
CA MET A 1 -25.49 9.14 -1.13
C MET A 1 -24.81 10.47 -1.31
N ALA A 2 -25.15 11.25 -2.35
CA ALA A 2 -24.56 12.57 -2.57
C ALA A 2 -25.35 13.63 -1.80
N LEU A 3 -24.67 14.52 -1.10
CA LEU A 3 -25.30 15.65 -0.40
C LEU A 3 -26.12 16.50 -1.37
N SER A 4 -27.35 16.81 -0.97
CA SER A 4 -28.23 17.76 -1.64
C SER A 4 -27.62 19.18 -1.64
N ARG A 5 -28.10 20.05 -2.52
CA ARG A 5 -27.62 21.45 -2.60
C ARG A 5 -27.86 22.22 -1.32
N ALA A 6 -28.96 21.94 -0.61
CA ALA A 6 -29.29 22.59 0.66
C ALA A 6 -28.29 22.20 1.76
N GLU A 7 -27.97 20.91 1.87
CA GLU A 7 -27.02 20.41 2.87
C GLU A 7 -25.62 20.97 2.64
N ARG A 8 -25.17 21.06 1.37
CA ARG A 8 -23.89 21.70 1.04
C ARG A 8 -23.83 23.15 1.47
N ARG A 9 -24.91 23.90 1.23
CA ARG A 9 -25.00 25.32 1.63
C ARG A 9 -24.90 25.48 3.15
N THR A 10 -25.54 24.59 3.91
CA THR A 10 -25.47 24.59 5.37
C THR A 10 -24.06 24.28 5.86
N LEU A 11 -23.37 23.31 5.25
CA LEU A 11 -21.98 22.98 5.60
C LEU A 11 -21.03 24.14 5.29
N ASP A 12 -21.21 24.82 4.16
CA ASP A 12 -20.41 26.01 3.81
C ASP A 12 -20.60 27.15 4.83
N GLU A 13 -21.84 27.34 5.31
CA GLU A 13 -22.16 28.33 6.34
C GLU A 13 -21.46 28.01 7.67
N ILE A 14 -21.50 26.74 8.09
CA ILE A 14 -20.83 26.26 9.30
C ILE A 14 -19.32 26.43 9.17
N ALA A 15 -18.74 26.02 8.04
CA ALA A 15 -17.31 26.15 7.79
C ALA A 15 -16.86 27.62 7.86
N ARG A 16 -17.64 28.55 7.30
CA ARG A 16 -17.38 29.99 7.39
C ARG A 16 -17.38 30.49 8.83
N ARG A 17 -18.37 30.08 9.64
CA ARG A 17 -18.47 30.50 11.05
C ARG A 17 -17.31 29.95 11.89
N VAL A 18 -17.01 28.66 11.74
CA VAL A 18 -15.90 28.02 12.45
C VAL A 18 -14.56 28.67 12.09
N ALA A 19 -14.33 29.02 10.82
CA ALA A 19 -13.11 29.71 10.40
C ALA A 19 -13.00 31.13 10.96
N ALA A 20 -14.13 31.80 11.21
CA ALA A 20 -14.16 33.12 11.82
C ALA A 20 -13.92 33.06 13.34
N GLU A 21 -14.36 32.00 14.01
CA GLU A 21 -14.18 31.78 15.45
C GLU A 21 -12.78 31.26 15.79
N ASP A 22 -12.26 30.28 15.06
CA ASP A 22 -10.92 29.71 15.26
C ASP A 22 -10.26 29.34 13.91
N PRO A 23 -9.40 30.22 13.37
CA PRO A 23 -8.69 29.98 12.11
C PRO A 23 -7.70 28.81 12.18
N GLU A 24 -7.10 28.54 13.34
CA GLU A 24 -6.14 27.46 13.56
C GLU A 24 -6.85 26.10 13.51
N TYR A 25 -8.00 26.00 14.16
CA TYR A 25 -8.84 24.81 14.10
C TYR A 25 -9.37 24.56 12.68
N ALA A 26 -9.83 25.59 11.97
CA ALA A 26 -10.27 25.45 10.58
C ALA A 26 -9.14 24.96 9.65
N ARG A 27 -7.90 25.45 9.82
CA ARG A 27 -6.73 24.95 9.10
C ARG A 27 -6.50 23.46 9.37
N ARG A 28 -6.52 23.04 10.64
CA ARG A 28 -6.37 21.62 11.02
C ARG A 28 -7.48 20.76 10.41
N LEU A 29 -8.74 21.19 10.50
CA LEU A 29 -9.89 20.46 9.97
C LEU A 29 -9.83 20.31 8.45
N SER A 30 -9.40 21.35 7.72
CA SER A 30 -9.22 21.27 6.26
C SER A 30 -8.11 20.29 5.84
N ALA A 31 -7.05 20.16 6.65
CA ALA A 31 -5.99 19.18 6.42
C ALA A 31 -6.50 17.73 6.58
N PHE A 32 -7.42 17.48 7.51
CA PHE A 32 -8.11 16.20 7.64
C PHE A 32 -9.04 15.91 6.45
N GLY A 33 -9.78 16.91 5.96
CA GLY A 33 -10.65 16.78 4.79
C GLY A 33 -9.91 16.48 3.47
N GLY A 34 -8.60 16.73 3.39
CA GLY A 34 -7.76 16.34 2.26
C GLY A 34 -7.33 14.87 2.27
N HIS A 35 -7.47 14.16 3.39
CA HIS A 35 -7.04 12.77 3.57
C HIS A 35 -8.18 11.75 3.45
N GLU A 36 -9.44 12.17 3.56
CA GLU A 36 -10.59 11.27 3.50
C GLU A 36 -11.63 11.64 2.44
N ALA A 37 -12.29 10.60 1.94
CA ALA A 37 -13.52 10.63 1.16
C ALA A 37 -13.40 10.89 -0.35
N GLY A 38 -12.69 10.00 -1.06
CA GLY A 38 -13.27 9.49 -2.29
C GLY A 38 -14.62 8.85 -1.94
N ALA A 39 -15.69 9.11 -2.71
CA ALA A 39 -17.10 8.77 -2.45
C ALA A 39 -17.42 7.26 -2.20
N LEU A 40 -16.39 6.41 -2.11
CA LEU A 40 -16.42 4.97 -1.87
C LEU A 40 -15.61 4.56 -0.62
N GLY A 41 -15.14 5.50 0.21
CA GLY A 41 -14.23 5.19 1.33
C GLY A 41 -12.85 4.69 0.88
N LEU A 42 -12.54 4.81 -0.41
CA LEU A 42 -11.26 4.43 -0.97
C LEU A 42 -10.28 5.61 -0.85
N PRO A 43 -9.02 5.37 -0.43
CA PRO A 43 -7.99 6.39 -0.48
C PRO A 43 -7.94 6.97 -1.88
N ALA A 44 -7.80 8.29 -2.01
CA ALA A 44 -7.58 8.93 -3.31
C ALA A 44 -6.54 8.14 -4.10
N ARG A 45 -6.72 7.93 -5.41
CA ARG A 45 -5.80 7.14 -6.26
C ARG A 45 -4.31 7.52 -6.07
N ARG A 46 -4.04 8.75 -5.66
CA ARG A 46 -2.71 9.28 -5.32
C ARG A 46 -2.13 8.75 -3.99
N SER A 47 -2.98 8.46 -3.00
CA SER A 47 -2.63 7.82 -1.72
C SER A 47 -2.34 6.32 -1.87
N LEU A 48 -2.85 5.67 -2.92
CA LEU A 48 -2.56 4.26 -3.23
C LEU A 48 -1.17 4.06 -3.85
N LEU A 49 -0.56 5.11 -4.40
CA LEU A 49 0.73 5.04 -5.10
C LEU A 49 1.88 4.50 -4.22
N PRO A 50 2.09 4.97 -2.98
CA PRO A 50 3.09 4.39 -2.09
C PRO A 50 2.80 2.93 -1.72
N VAL A 51 1.53 2.56 -1.51
CA VAL A 51 1.13 1.19 -1.16
C VAL A 51 1.42 0.22 -2.31
N VAL A 52 1.08 0.61 -3.54
CA VAL A 52 1.38 -0.17 -4.75
C VAL A 52 2.89 -0.31 -4.94
N LEU A 53 3.66 0.76 -4.73
CA LEU A 53 5.11 0.72 -4.85
C LEU A 53 5.73 -0.30 -3.87
N VAL A 54 5.30 -0.29 -2.61
CA VAL A 54 5.74 -1.25 -1.59
C VAL A 54 5.36 -2.68 -1.96
N GLY A 55 4.13 -2.89 -2.45
CA GLY A 55 3.66 -4.19 -2.92
C GLY A 55 4.51 -4.74 -4.07
N VAL A 56 4.83 -3.89 -5.06
CA VAL A 56 5.70 -4.26 -6.19
C VAL A 56 7.11 -4.60 -5.72
N LEU A 57 7.68 -3.81 -4.79
CA LEU A 57 9.02 -4.05 -4.27
C LEU A 57 9.11 -5.38 -3.49
N LEU A 58 8.11 -5.68 -2.67
CA LEU A 58 8.01 -6.96 -1.95
C LEU A 58 7.88 -8.14 -2.91
N ALA A 59 6.99 -8.04 -3.90
CA ALA A 59 6.79 -9.09 -4.90
C ALA A 59 8.07 -9.36 -5.72
N ALA A 60 8.76 -8.30 -6.14
CA ALA A 60 10.02 -8.40 -6.88
C ALA A 60 11.14 -9.03 -6.03
N SER A 61 11.26 -8.61 -4.76
CA SER A 61 12.25 -9.15 -3.82
C SER A 61 12.00 -10.63 -3.54
N PHE A 62 10.73 -11.01 -3.34
CA PHE A 62 10.35 -12.41 -3.12
C PHE A 62 10.62 -13.27 -4.36
N ALA A 63 10.27 -12.77 -5.55
CA ALA A 63 10.55 -13.47 -6.81
C ALA A 63 12.06 -13.67 -7.02
N ALA A 64 12.87 -12.64 -6.75
CA ALA A 64 14.32 -12.73 -6.83
C ALA A 64 14.89 -13.75 -5.84
N PHE A 65 14.38 -13.76 -4.60
CA PHE A 65 14.78 -14.73 -3.58
C PHE A 65 14.43 -16.17 -3.99
N ALA A 66 13.19 -16.41 -4.45
CA ALA A 66 12.74 -17.73 -4.89
C ALA A 66 13.56 -18.27 -6.07
N VAL A 67 13.93 -17.41 -7.03
CA VAL A 67 14.82 -17.81 -8.14
C VAL A 67 16.24 -18.12 -7.64
N ALA A 68 16.74 -17.34 -6.69
CA ALA A 68 18.07 -17.56 -6.11
C ALA A 68 18.15 -18.86 -5.29
N THR A 69 17.10 -19.21 -4.55
CA THR A 69 17.03 -20.48 -3.80
C THR A 69 16.86 -21.68 -4.73
N ALA A 70 15.99 -21.60 -5.74
CA ALA A 70 15.82 -22.67 -6.72
C ALA A 70 17.11 -23.00 -7.50
N ARG A 71 17.95 -21.99 -7.77
CA ARG A 71 19.27 -22.19 -8.39
C ARG A 71 20.29 -22.84 -7.46
N ARG A 72 20.16 -22.72 -6.14
CA ARG A 72 21.04 -23.38 -5.18
C ARG A 72 20.74 -24.89 -5.10
N ASP A 73 19.47 -25.27 -5.11
CA ASP A 73 19.07 -26.68 -5.02
C ASP A 73 19.32 -27.46 -6.32
N GLY A 74 19.23 -26.81 -7.48
CA GLY A 74 19.57 -27.42 -8.78
C GLY A 74 21.08 -27.52 -9.08
N GLY A 75 21.93 -27.10 -8.14
CA GLY A 75 23.38 -26.99 -8.30
C GLY A 75 24.21 -28.09 -7.64
N GLU A 76 23.61 -29.10 -7.00
CA GLU A 76 24.33 -30.30 -6.58
C GLU A 76 24.39 -31.32 -7.73
N PRO A 77 25.52 -31.44 -8.47
CA PRO A 77 25.74 -32.62 -9.28
C PRO A 77 25.91 -33.80 -8.32
N ALA A 78 25.03 -34.78 -8.47
CA ALA A 78 25.17 -36.12 -7.91
C ALA A 78 26.61 -36.62 -8.08
N ARG A 79 27.42 -36.51 -7.01
CA ARG A 79 28.69 -37.23 -6.92
C ARG A 79 28.34 -38.70 -6.80
N ARG A 80 28.30 -39.37 -7.95
CA ARG A 80 28.39 -40.83 -8.08
C ARG A 80 29.53 -41.30 -7.18
N ALA A 81 29.20 -41.87 -6.03
CA ALA A 81 30.15 -42.67 -5.27
C ALA A 81 30.34 -43.98 -6.04
N PRO A 82 31.58 -44.33 -6.42
CA PRO A 82 31.87 -45.51 -7.21
C PRO A 82 31.59 -46.78 -6.42
N HIS A 83 31.10 -47.79 -7.12
CA HIS A 83 30.85 -49.15 -6.66
C HIS A 83 32.03 -49.69 -5.85
N VAL A 84 31.84 -49.88 -4.53
CA VAL A 84 32.77 -50.68 -3.73
C VAL A 84 32.41 -52.15 -3.95
N LEU A 85 33.01 -52.71 -5.00
CA LEU A 85 33.20 -54.15 -5.14
C LEU A 85 34.23 -54.58 -4.10
N LEU A 86 33.77 -55.11 -2.98
CA LEU A 86 34.59 -55.92 -2.08
C LEU A 86 33.94 -57.30 -1.95
N ARG A 87 34.45 -58.21 -2.77
CA ARG A 87 34.52 -59.66 -2.55
C ARG A 87 36.02 -60.01 -2.68
N PRO A 88 36.60 -60.87 -1.83
CA PRO A 88 36.31 -62.31 -1.81
C PRO A 88 35.70 -62.81 -0.51
#